data_AF-A0A0W8CHR6-F1
#
_entry.id   AF-A0A0W8CHR6-F1
#
_cell.length_a   1.000
_cell.length_b   1.000
_cell.length_c   1.000
_cell.angle_alpha   90.00
_cell.angle_beta   90.00
_cell.angle_gamma   90.00
#
_symmetry.space_group_name_H-M   'P 1'
#
loop_
_entity.id
_entity.type
_entity.pdbx_description
1 polymer ?
#
loop_
_entity_poly.entity_id
_entity_poly.type
_entity_poly.pdbx_seq_one_letter_code
_entity_poly.pdbx_strand_id
1 'polypeptide(L)'
;MEDETLRLQFGTAATTIGTQWLALQQANGAAKTPHVLAFEAKGRVRRQIRITPKQQEDSALWGGNVQVYDQSGAEPVSESSNDGLWTWGKLNEHNLVEVDEFRPHMPLHNFYEGHAVSNGGNIGNVTLENAEDRVRTVLEACDQLRLVQGLVDMDSSWGGLAHEMMTYVAEECPGAVIMVVGNDWSYPMATDDQDAVFRAEQNVRDRSKIEGRKRINVASSMALLSEVSHLLVPVAMSSGSLPGSRFPQLALNRSSCGDVGTIVATALELALSAYRGRPAYEILEGFQFNMKVAELAATFPYASDPTLLLQHISKSVSEEVGRNNLTEDPFQNYSLLPAIQQTTSGLNESYSNKTSYRRLHFRGSFSCNSSMRSALDSFPVSPRDVALCWSDTSPLKLPETYRIRALQSSSVDGISQLALSSRTGEYLSNLAQRAAKSDKRTLYEFTRAGMSPDAPEELASALAAMGDAYFAQ
;
A
#
# COMPACT_ATOMS: atom_id res chain seq x y z
N MET A 1 27.86 -12.50 2.29
CA MET A 1 27.16 -11.36 2.91
C MET A 1 25.73 -11.45 2.46
N GLU A 2 24.81 -11.42 3.40
CA GLU A 2 23.40 -11.73 3.18
C GLU A 2 22.62 -10.42 3.08
N ASP A 3 21.85 -10.23 2.01
CA ASP A 3 21.02 -9.02 1.86
C ASP A 3 19.75 -9.17 2.70
N GLU A 4 19.64 -8.38 3.78
CA GLU A 4 18.52 -8.45 4.71
C GLU A 4 17.45 -7.40 4.40
N THR A 5 16.19 -7.77 4.66
CA THR A 5 15.01 -6.94 4.43
C THR A 5 14.28 -6.70 5.75
N LEU A 6 14.01 -5.43 6.07
CA LEU A 6 13.12 -5.00 7.14
C LEU A 6 11.76 -4.62 6.54
N ARG A 7 10.67 -5.12 7.11
CA ARG A 7 9.30 -4.72 6.78
C ARG A 7 8.65 -4.04 7.98
N LEU A 8 8.27 -2.78 7.78
CA LEU A 8 7.54 -1.98 8.76
C LEU A 8 6.10 -1.81 8.28
N GLN A 9 5.13 -2.12 9.14
CA GLN A 9 3.70 -2.10 8.80
C GLN A 9 2.99 -1.13 9.75
N PHE A 10 2.37 -0.08 9.22
CA PHE A 10 1.76 0.99 10.00
C PHE A 10 0.26 1.03 9.77
N GLY A 11 -0.48 0.50 10.74
CA GLY A 11 -1.92 0.43 10.69
C GLY A 11 -2.47 -0.90 10.18
N THR A 12 -3.78 -1.03 10.33
CA THR A 12 -4.50 -2.29 10.22
C THR A 12 -4.56 -2.83 8.78
N ALA A 13 -4.73 -1.97 7.78
CA ALA A 13 -4.76 -2.44 6.39
C ALA A 13 -3.34 -2.81 5.91
N ALA A 14 -2.33 -2.04 6.31
CA ALA A 14 -0.92 -2.35 6.10
C ALA A 14 -0.53 -3.70 6.73
N THR A 15 -0.94 -3.96 7.97
CA THR A 15 -0.70 -5.26 8.64
C THR A 15 -1.40 -6.41 7.92
N THR A 16 -2.62 -6.17 7.41
CA THR A 16 -3.36 -7.16 6.61
C THR A 16 -2.62 -7.52 5.32
N ILE A 17 -2.15 -6.51 4.57
CA ILE A 17 -1.32 -6.73 3.37
C ILE A 17 -0.05 -7.49 3.75
N GLY A 18 0.63 -7.06 4.82
CA GLY A 18 1.90 -7.62 5.26
C GLY A 18 1.82 -9.09 5.64
N THR A 19 0.79 -9.48 6.40
CA THR A 19 0.51 -10.86 6.82
C THR A 19 0.22 -11.76 5.61
N GLN A 20 -0.61 -11.28 4.68
CA GLN A 20 -0.97 -12.04 3.49
C GLN A 20 0.22 -12.16 2.52
N TRP A 21 1.02 -11.11 2.40
CA TRP A 21 2.23 -11.13 1.61
C TRP A 21 3.26 -12.11 2.19
N LEU A 22 3.44 -12.13 3.51
CA LEU A 22 4.30 -13.14 4.16
C LEU A 22 3.82 -14.58 3.88
N ALA A 23 2.51 -14.82 3.90
CA ALA A 23 1.96 -16.13 3.57
C ALA A 23 2.24 -16.54 2.11
N LEU A 24 2.13 -15.59 1.17
CA LEU A 24 2.51 -15.82 -0.23
C LEU A 24 4.01 -16.09 -0.38
N GLN A 25 4.87 -15.34 0.32
CA GLN A 25 6.31 -15.55 0.30
C GLN A 25 6.69 -16.96 0.77
N GLN A 26 6.08 -17.43 1.86
CA GLN A 26 6.27 -18.78 2.41
C GLN A 26 5.79 -19.87 1.44
N ALA A 27 4.57 -19.73 0.88
CA ALA A 27 4.01 -20.68 -0.08
C ALA A 27 4.88 -20.81 -1.35
N ASN A 28 5.61 -19.75 -1.68
CA ASN A 28 6.49 -19.66 -2.84
C ASN A 28 7.98 -19.87 -2.49
N GLY A 29 8.28 -20.53 -1.37
CA GLY A 29 9.63 -20.99 -1.04
C GLY A 29 10.64 -19.86 -0.84
N ALA A 30 10.22 -18.69 -0.34
CA ALA A 30 11.16 -17.64 0.04
C ALA A 30 12.14 -18.18 1.09
N ALA A 31 13.41 -18.34 0.71
CA ALA A 31 14.44 -18.91 1.57
C ALA A 31 14.72 -18.07 2.82
N LYS A 32 14.44 -16.76 2.76
CA LYS A 32 14.59 -15.82 3.87
C LYS A 32 13.33 -14.99 4.01
N THR A 33 12.78 -14.98 5.21
CA THR A 33 11.68 -14.11 5.59
C THR A 33 12.23 -12.75 6.00
N PRO A 34 11.56 -11.63 5.63
CA PRO A 34 11.95 -10.32 6.11
C PRO A 34 11.82 -10.24 7.64
N HIS A 35 12.60 -9.39 8.29
CA HIS A 35 12.32 -8.97 9.66
C HIS A 35 11.05 -8.13 9.65
N VAL A 36 10.07 -8.44 10.49
CA VAL A 36 8.76 -7.78 10.49
C VAL A 36 8.53 -7.06 11.80
N LEU A 37 8.16 -5.78 11.72
CA LEU A 37 7.55 -5.01 12.80
C LEU A 37 6.21 -4.44 12.31
N ALA A 38 5.15 -4.73 13.05
CA ALA A 38 3.81 -4.21 12.80
C ALA A 38 3.40 -3.29 13.95
N PHE A 39 3.12 -2.03 13.61
CA PHE A 39 2.65 -0.99 14.49
C PHE A 39 1.13 -0.98 14.46
N GLU A 40 0.54 -1.28 15.61
CA GLU A 40 -0.92 -1.40 15.77
C GLU A 40 -1.42 -0.65 16.99
N ALA A 41 -2.69 -0.26 16.96
CA ALA A 41 -3.32 0.40 18.09
C ALA A 41 -3.36 -0.56 19.30
N LYS A 42 -3.06 -0.05 20.49
CA LYS A 42 -3.03 -0.86 21.71
C LYS A 42 -4.32 -1.63 21.92
N GLY A 43 -4.21 -2.95 22.15
CA GLY A 43 -5.36 -3.82 22.36
C GLY A 43 -6.17 -4.16 21.10
N ARG A 44 -5.70 -3.75 19.90
CA ARG A 44 -6.30 -4.18 18.63
C ARG A 44 -5.99 -5.64 18.32
N VAL A 45 -4.77 -6.08 18.62
CA VAL A 45 -4.35 -7.48 18.49
C VAL A 45 -4.47 -8.16 19.88
N ARG A 46 -5.48 -9.01 20.08
CA ARG A 46 -5.61 -9.75 21.35
C ARG A 46 -4.59 -10.87 21.44
N ARG A 47 -3.84 -10.89 22.55
CA ARG A 47 -2.85 -11.92 22.88
C ARG A 47 -3.57 -13.20 23.31
N GLN A 48 -2.96 -14.35 23.00
CA GLN A 48 -3.43 -15.65 23.49
C GLN A 48 -3.13 -15.78 24.99
N ILE A 49 -4.00 -15.25 25.85
CA ILE A 49 -3.86 -15.39 27.30
C ILE A 49 -4.10 -16.87 27.62
N ARG A 50 -3.11 -17.53 28.23
CA ARG A 50 -3.26 -18.88 28.80
C ARG A 50 -4.56 -18.95 29.60
N ILE A 51 -5.38 -19.95 29.27
CA ILE A 51 -6.66 -20.26 29.93
C ILE A 51 -6.48 -20.17 31.44
N THR A 52 -6.92 -19.06 32.03
CA THR A 52 -7.11 -18.92 33.46
C THR A 52 -8.57 -18.56 33.62
N PRO A 53 -9.44 -19.48 34.06
CA PRO A 53 -10.86 -19.20 34.17
C PRO A 53 -11.07 -18.34 35.42
N LYS A 54 -11.05 -17.03 35.26
CA LYS A 54 -11.61 -16.11 36.25
C LYS A 54 -12.41 -15.03 35.54
N GLN A 55 -13.72 -15.11 35.78
CA GLN A 55 -14.74 -14.08 35.61
C GLN A 55 -14.44 -13.01 34.57
N GLN A 56 -14.97 -13.27 33.39
CA GLN A 56 -15.20 -12.32 32.32
C GLN A 56 -15.97 -11.12 32.88
N GLU A 57 -15.26 -10.06 33.26
CA GLU A 57 -15.85 -8.72 33.31
C GLU A 57 -16.07 -8.27 31.88
N ASP A 58 -17.33 -8.06 31.52
CA ASP A 58 -17.77 -7.56 30.23
C ASP A 58 -17.12 -6.20 29.91
N SER A 59 -15.96 -6.20 29.25
CA SER A 59 -15.43 -5.00 28.57
C SER A 59 -16.09 -4.73 27.20
N ALA A 60 -17.13 -5.50 26.86
CA ALA A 60 -17.87 -5.37 25.60
C ALA A 60 -18.69 -4.07 25.49
N LEU A 61 -18.82 -3.27 26.55
CA LEU A 61 -19.67 -2.08 26.57
C LEU A 61 -19.03 -0.79 26.01
N TRP A 62 -17.72 -0.77 25.76
CA TRP A 62 -17.01 0.45 25.27
C TRP A 62 -16.42 0.30 23.87
N GLY A 63 -16.78 -0.78 23.15
CA GLY A 63 -16.21 -1.13 21.85
C GLY A 63 -16.95 -0.56 20.64
N GLY A 64 -18.13 0.06 20.80
CA GLY A 64 -18.86 0.76 19.74
C GLY A 64 -18.76 0.13 18.34
N ASN A 65 -19.18 -1.13 18.15
CA ASN A 65 -19.10 -1.87 16.86
C ASN A 65 -17.72 -1.91 16.18
N VAL A 66 -16.65 -1.50 16.86
CA VAL A 66 -15.27 -1.60 16.38
C VAL A 66 -14.89 -3.06 16.47
N GLN A 67 -14.43 -3.64 15.36
CA GLN A 67 -13.89 -5.00 15.35
C GLN A 67 -12.67 -5.06 16.28
N VAL A 68 -12.89 -5.51 17.52
CA VAL A 68 -11.82 -5.89 18.44
C VAL A 68 -11.57 -7.37 18.22
N TYR A 69 -10.42 -7.73 17.65
CA TYR A 69 -10.19 -9.08 17.15
C TYR A 69 -9.81 -10.03 18.27
N ASP A 70 -10.69 -10.99 18.54
CA ASP A 70 -10.43 -12.11 19.44
C ASP A 70 -9.91 -13.31 18.65
N GLN A 71 -8.63 -13.64 18.81
CA GLN A 71 -7.99 -14.80 18.20
C GLN A 71 -7.49 -15.79 19.27
N SER A 72 -8.15 -15.85 20.44
CA SER A 72 -7.78 -16.75 21.55
C SER A 72 -8.15 -18.23 21.32
N GLY A 73 -8.88 -18.55 20.25
CA GLY A 73 -9.20 -19.93 19.87
C GLY A 73 -8.02 -20.63 19.21
N ALA A 74 -7.60 -21.78 19.76
CA ALA A 74 -6.87 -22.78 18.98
C ALA A 74 -7.72 -23.10 17.74
N GLU A 75 -7.12 -23.02 16.54
CA GLU A 75 -7.86 -23.16 15.28
C GLU A 75 -8.84 -24.35 15.30
N PRO A 76 -10.02 -24.12 14.73
CA PRO A 76 -10.33 -24.83 13.52
C PRO A 76 -10.48 -23.83 12.38
N VAL A 77 -9.86 -24.18 11.25
CA VAL A 77 -10.19 -23.64 9.94
C VAL A 77 -11.65 -23.99 9.63
N SER A 78 -12.58 -23.16 10.08
CA SER A 78 -13.96 -23.20 9.62
C SER A 78 -14.51 -21.76 9.58
N GLU A 79 -14.49 -21.24 8.35
CA GLU A 79 -15.44 -20.31 7.76
C GLU A 79 -16.07 -19.24 8.66
N SER A 80 -15.69 -17.98 8.41
CA SER A 80 -16.46 -16.71 8.57
C SER A 80 -15.96 -15.65 9.57
N SER A 81 -15.08 -15.95 10.54
CA SER A 81 -14.65 -14.94 11.53
C SER A 81 -13.18 -14.54 11.48
N ASN A 82 -12.36 -15.21 10.65
CA ASN A 82 -10.94 -14.92 10.59
C ASN A 82 -10.72 -13.78 9.60
N ASP A 83 -10.60 -12.53 10.04
CA ASP A 83 -10.45 -11.36 9.16
C ASP A 83 -9.03 -11.20 8.55
N GLY A 84 -8.08 -12.05 8.94
CA GLY A 84 -6.79 -12.20 8.22
C GLY A 84 -5.76 -11.11 8.49
N LEU A 85 -5.97 -10.34 9.55
CA LEU A 85 -5.13 -9.21 9.91
C LEU A 85 -3.83 -9.67 10.58
N TRP A 86 -3.93 -10.62 11.51
CA TRP A 86 -2.79 -11.18 12.24
C TRP A 86 -2.88 -12.70 12.28
N THR A 87 -1.73 -13.38 12.26
CA THR A 87 -1.63 -14.83 12.50
C THR A 87 -0.51 -15.12 13.48
N TRP A 88 -0.88 -15.46 14.72
CA TRP A 88 0.07 -15.86 15.77
C TRP A 88 0.91 -17.10 15.43
N GLY A 89 0.44 -17.94 14.50
CA GLY A 89 1.23 -19.05 13.98
C GLY A 89 2.41 -18.64 13.09
N LYS A 90 2.48 -17.37 12.65
CA LYS A 90 3.51 -16.85 11.74
C LYS A 90 4.26 -15.64 12.29
N LEU A 91 3.58 -14.80 13.06
CA LEU A 91 4.13 -13.60 13.68
C LEU A 91 4.00 -13.73 15.20
N ASN A 92 5.07 -13.37 15.89
CA ASN A 92 5.19 -13.50 17.34
C ASN A 92 4.99 -12.14 18.02
N GLU A 93 4.93 -12.13 19.36
CA GLU A 93 4.80 -10.91 20.15
C GLU A 93 5.93 -9.91 19.86
N HIS A 94 7.13 -10.40 19.57
CA HIS A 94 8.26 -9.51 19.26
C HIS A 94 8.10 -8.78 17.91
N ASN A 95 7.18 -9.19 17.04
CA ASN A 95 6.87 -8.51 15.78
C ASN A 95 5.80 -7.43 15.94
N LEU A 96 5.13 -7.35 17.09
CA LEU A 96 4.09 -6.37 17.37
C LEU A 96 4.66 -5.20 18.17
N VAL A 97 4.34 -3.98 17.73
CA VAL A 97 4.62 -2.73 18.45
C VAL A 97 3.27 -2.05 18.68
N GLU A 98 2.85 -1.99 19.95
CA GLU A 98 1.59 -1.34 20.32
C GLU A 98 1.82 0.14 20.55
N VAL A 99 1.05 0.99 19.86
CA VAL A 99 1.09 2.44 20.07
C VAL A 99 0.11 2.82 21.18
N ASP A 100 0.66 3.33 22.27
CA ASP A 100 -0.04 3.51 23.54
C ASP A 100 -1.08 4.64 23.52
N GLU A 101 -0.97 5.59 22.60
CA GLU A 101 -1.92 6.68 22.40
C GLU A 101 -3.07 6.27 21.48
N PHE A 102 -2.88 5.25 20.63
CA PHE A 102 -3.89 4.81 19.69
C PHE A 102 -4.77 3.72 20.30
N ARG A 103 -6.09 3.83 20.09
CA ARG A 103 -7.06 2.81 20.50
C ARG A 103 -7.85 2.31 19.29
N PRO A 104 -8.34 1.06 19.31
CA PRO A 104 -9.12 0.52 18.21
C PRO A 104 -10.33 1.39 17.84
N HIS A 105 -10.99 1.97 18.85
CA HIS A 105 -12.19 2.78 18.70
C HIS A 105 -11.94 4.26 18.40
N MET A 106 -10.68 4.70 18.40
CA MET A 106 -10.36 6.10 18.15
C MET A 106 -10.45 6.41 16.64
N PRO A 107 -11.08 7.53 16.26
CA PRO A 107 -11.07 8.01 14.89
C PRO A 107 -9.68 8.58 14.55
N LEU A 108 -8.74 7.75 14.10
CA LEU A 108 -7.34 8.13 13.77
C LEU A 108 -7.23 8.91 12.45
N HIS A 109 -8.09 9.91 12.23
CA HIS A 109 -8.24 10.60 10.93
C HIS A 109 -7.42 11.88 10.80
N ASN A 110 -6.31 11.99 11.52
CA ASN A 110 -5.45 13.17 11.48
C ASN A 110 -3.98 12.75 11.44
N PHE A 111 -3.38 12.89 10.26
CA PHE A 111 -1.98 12.58 9.98
C PHE A 111 -1.03 13.13 11.06
N TYR A 112 -1.23 14.38 11.49
CA TYR A 112 -0.28 15.06 12.37
C TYR A 112 -0.36 14.59 13.82
N GLU A 113 -1.46 13.95 14.23
CA GLU A 113 -1.52 13.30 15.55
C GLU A 113 -0.54 12.13 15.65
N GLY A 114 -0.11 11.57 14.51
CA GLY A 114 0.91 10.53 14.45
C GLY A 114 2.34 11.03 14.59
N HIS A 115 2.58 12.34 14.59
CA HIS A 115 3.91 12.88 14.86
C HIS A 115 4.27 12.81 16.34
N ALA A 116 5.58 12.86 16.60
CA ALA A 116 6.13 13.09 17.91
C ALA A 116 5.59 14.41 18.50
N VAL A 117 5.40 14.47 19.83
CA VAL A 117 5.04 15.72 20.53
C VAL A 117 6.07 16.83 20.27
N SER A 118 7.35 16.50 20.08
CA SER A 118 8.39 17.46 19.69
C SER A 118 8.12 18.14 18.34
N ASN A 119 7.42 17.44 17.44
CA ASN A 119 7.04 17.90 16.11
C ASN A 119 5.58 18.39 16.08
N GLY A 120 4.98 18.64 17.25
CA GLY A 120 3.62 19.16 17.40
C GLY A 120 2.51 18.10 17.34
N GLY A 121 2.84 16.82 17.25
CA GLY A 121 1.88 15.72 17.24
C GLY A 121 1.47 15.24 18.64
N ASN A 122 0.82 14.07 18.68
CA ASN A 122 0.24 13.52 19.91
C ASN A 122 0.96 12.27 20.44
N ILE A 123 1.93 11.72 19.70
CA ILE A 123 2.67 10.54 20.16
C ILE A 123 3.66 10.95 21.24
N GLY A 124 3.48 10.42 22.45
CA GLY A 124 4.34 10.72 23.58
C GLY A 124 5.76 10.23 23.34
N ASN A 125 6.75 10.99 23.82
CA ASN A 125 8.16 10.68 23.65
C ASN A 125 8.51 9.26 24.11
N VAL A 126 7.92 8.78 25.20
CA VAL A 126 8.17 7.42 25.70
C VAL A 126 7.67 6.36 24.71
N THR A 127 6.52 6.55 24.08
CA THR A 127 6.01 5.62 23.07
C THR A 127 6.89 5.63 21.83
N LEU A 128 7.35 6.80 21.41
CA LEU A 128 8.24 6.96 20.27
C LEU A 128 9.62 6.33 20.54
N GLU A 129 10.24 6.62 21.67
CA GLU A 129 11.52 6.03 22.09
C GLU A 129 11.41 4.50 22.17
N ASN A 130 10.31 3.98 22.73
CA ASN A 130 10.05 2.54 22.73
C ASN A 130 9.92 1.99 21.30
N ALA A 131 9.22 2.69 20.40
CA ALA A 131 9.11 2.29 19.00
C ALA A 131 10.47 2.26 18.29
N GLU A 132 11.29 3.30 18.48
CA GLU A 132 12.64 3.41 17.95
C GLU A 132 13.56 2.32 18.51
N ASP A 133 13.50 2.04 19.81
CA ASP A 133 14.26 0.96 20.45
C ASP A 133 13.94 -0.41 19.83
N ARG A 134 12.68 -0.64 19.46
CA ARG A 134 12.23 -1.88 18.82
C ARG A 134 12.75 -1.98 17.40
N VAL A 135 12.76 -0.87 16.65
CA VAL A 135 13.38 -0.78 15.33
C VAL A 135 14.89 -0.99 15.44
N ARG A 136 15.57 -0.29 16.37
CA ARG A 136 17.01 -0.39 16.63
C ARG A 136 17.42 -1.82 16.94
N THR A 137 16.68 -2.51 17.80
CA THR A 137 16.93 -3.93 18.12
C THR A 137 16.96 -4.80 16.86
N VAL A 138 16.09 -4.53 15.89
CA VAL A 138 16.08 -5.26 14.61
C VAL A 138 17.24 -4.82 13.72
N LEU A 139 17.53 -3.52 13.65
CA LEU A 139 18.66 -3.00 12.87
C LEU A 139 20.01 -3.54 13.36
N GLU A 140 20.20 -3.63 14.68
CA GLU A 140 21.40 -4.21 15.31
C GLU A 140 21.53 -5.72 15.11
N ALA A 141 20.39 -6.41 14.91
CA ALA A 141 20.39 -7.84 14.59
C ALA A 141 20.70 -8.12 13.10
N CYS A 142 20.58 -7.11 12.24
CA CYS A 142 20.93 -7.20 10.83
C CYS A 142 22.44 -7.00 10.64
N ASP A 143 23.10 -7.93 9.96
CA ASP A 143 24.48 -7.75 9.50
C ASP A 143 24.55 -6.66 8.42
N GLN A 144 23.57 -6.65 7.51
CA GLN A 144 23.53 -5.67 6.42
C GLN A 144 22.10 -5.45 5.92
N LEU A 145 21.45 -4.42 6.45
CA LEU A 145 20.16 -3.97 5.95
C LEU A 145 20.30 -3.38 4.54
N ARG A 146 19.58 -3.95 3.56
CA ARG A 146 19.60 -3.49 2.17
C ARG A 146 18.28 -2.92 1.69
N LEU A 147 17.17 -3.44 2.21
CA LEU A 147 15.83 -3.05 1.78
C LEU A 147 14.93 -2.84 2.98
N VAL A 148 14.24 -1.70 2.99
CA VAL A 148 13.16 -1.39 3.92
C VAL A 148 11.85 -1.34 3.14
N GLN A 149 10.90 -2.18 3.54
CA GLN A 149 9.56 -2.25 2.97
C GLN A 149 8.57 -1.61 3.95
N GLY A 150 8.17 -0.38 3.67
CA GLY A 150 7.13 0.31 4.43
C GLY A 150 5.74 0.02 3.87
N LEU A 151 4.83 -0.51 4.68
CA LEU A 151 3.40 -0.59 4.37
C LEU A 151 2.67 0.42 5.26
N VAL A 152 1.89 1.33 4.68
CA VAL A 152 1.33 2.47 5.44
C VAL A 152 -0.14 2.72 5.12
N ASP A 153 -0.97 2.84 6.16
CA ASP A 153 -2.35 3.35 6.07
C ASP A 153 -2.34 4.88 5.95
N MET A 154 -2.25 5.40 4.72
CA MET A 154 -2.09 6.84 4.43
C MET A 154 -3.29 7.71 4.78
N ASP A 155 -4.48 7.11 4.95
CA ASP A 155 -5.72 7.80 5.30
C ASP A 155 -5.88 7.99 6.82
N SER A 156 -4.78 8.11 7.57
CA SER A 156 -4.83 8.14 9.03
C SER A 156 -3.56 8.70 9.69
N SER A 157 -3.59 8.81 11.03
CA SER A 157 -2.43 9.12 11.88
C SER A 157 -1.26 8.14 11.71
N TRP A 158 -1.49 6.94 11.16
CA TRP A 158 -0.41 6.00 10.82
C TRP A 158 0.59 6.57 9.82
N GLY A 159 0.14 7.47 8.92
CA GLY A 159 1.03 8.14 7.98
C GLY A 159 2.10 9.00 8.68
N GLY A 160 1.72 9.72 9.74
CA GLY A 160 2.64 10.57 10.50
C GLY A 160 3.67 9.74 11.26
N LEU A 161 3.22 8.68 11.95
CA LEU A 161 4.12 7.77 12.67
C LEU A 161 5.05 7.02 11.72
N ALA A 162 4.54 6.61 10.55
CA ALA A 162 5.35 5.98 9.51
C ALA A 162 6.46 6.91 9.04
N HIS A 163 6.18 8.20 8.85
CA HIS A 163 7.18 9.18 8.48
C HIS A 163 8.28 9.29 9.55
N GLU A 164 7.93 9.44 10.84
CA GLU A 164 8.92 9.49 11.93
C GLU A 164 9.84 8.25 11.94
N MET A 165 9.25 7.05 11.90
CA MET A 165 10.02 5.80 11.95
C MET A 165 10.85 5.57 10.69
N MET A 166 10.37 5.96 9.52
CA MET A 166 11.15 5.83 8.27
C MET A 166 12.30 6.84 8.21
N THR A 167 12.10 8.06 8.72
CA THR A 167 13.18 9.04 8.89
C THR A 167 14.27 8.47 9.80
N TYR A 168 13.89 7.94 10.96
CA TYR A 168 14.82 7.28 11.88
C TYR A 168 15.63 6.17 11.19
N VAL A 169 14.97 5.29 10.44
CA VAL A 169 15.67 4.22 9.69
C VAL A 169 16.58 4.78 8.58
N ALA A 170 16.16 5.84 7.88
CA ALA A 170 16.96 6.48 6.85
C ALA A 170 18.24 7.13 7.42
N GLU A 171 18.15 7.69 8.62
CA GLU A 171 19.27 8.29 9.34
C GLU A 171 20.25 7.23 9.87
N GLU A 172 19.73 6.16 10.49
CA GLU A 172 20.55 5.07 11.03
C GLU A 172 21.15 4.18 9.93
N CYS A 173 20.46 4.00 8.80
CA CYS A 173 20.84 3.10 7.71
C CYS A 173 20.75 3.78 6.34
N PRO A 174 21.58 4.81 6.04
CA PRO A 174 21.49 5.60 4.81
C PRO A 174 21.79 4.80 3.53
N GLY A 175 22.41 3.61 3.65
CA GLY A 175 22.70 2.72 2.52
C GLY A 175 21.56 1.79 2.14
N ALA A 176 20.46 1.75 2.90
CA ALA A 176 19.32 0.89 2.63
C ALA A 176 18.33 1.56 1.65
N VAL A 177 17.83 0.79 0.68
CA VAL A 177 16.76 1.25 -0.21
C VAL A 177 15.45 1.23 0.57
N ILE A 178 14.74 2.36 0.59
CA ILE A 178 13.43 2.49 1.25
C ILE A 178 12.34 2.50 0.20
N MET A 179 11.50 1.46 0.19
CA MET A 179 10.32 1.35 -0.66
C MET A 179 9.06 1.45 0.21
N VAL A 180 8.16 2.37 -0.12
CA VAL A 180 6.91 2.59 0.61
C VAL A 180 5.72 2.21 -0.25
N VAL A 181 4.82 1.38 0.28
CA VAL A 181 3.52 1.08 -0.30
C VAL A 181 2.46 1.72 0.58
N GLY A 182 1.86 2.78 0.07
CA GLY A 182 0.86 3.55 0.79
C GLY A 182 -0.55 3.16 0.34
N ASN A 183 -1.40 2.73 1.27
CA ASN A 183 -2.79 2.40 0.98
C ASN A 183 -3.74 3.49 1.49
N ASP A 184 -4.91 3.61 0.84
CA ASP A 184 -5.93 4.59 1.20
C ASP A 184 -7.15 3.96 1.89
N TRP A 185 -6.98 2.78 2.53
CA TRP A 185 -8.06 2.13 3.25
C TRP A 185 -8.56 3.06 4.36
N SER A 186 -9.85 3.36 4.34
CA SER A 186 -10.41 4.29 5.31
C SER A 186 -10.57 3.62 6.65
N TYR A 187 -9.96 4.22 7.68
CA TYR A 187 -10.13 3.77 9.05
C TYR A 187 -11.63 3.85 9.43
N PRO A 188 -12.19 2.87 10.15
CA PRO A 188 -13.59 2.92 10.54
C PRO A 188 -13.82 4.14 11.43
N MET A 189 -14.69 5.05 10.99
CA MET A 189 -15.27 6.04 11.90
C MET A 189 -16.12 5.26 12.89
N ALA A 190 -15.95 5.51 14.19
CA ALA A 190 -17.01 5.20 15.13
C ALA A 190 -18.26 5.89 14.58
N THR A 191 -19.21 5.13 14.05
CA THR A 191 -20.50 5.73 13.77
C THR A 191 -21.05 6.13 15.13
N ASP A 192 -21.37 7.41 15.31
CA ASP A 192 -22.13 7.94 16.45
C ASP A 192 -23.58 7.37 16.44
N ASP A 193 -23.76 6.09 16.08
CA ASP A 193 -25.05 5.42 15.97
C ASP A 193 -25.68 5.14 17.34
N GLN A 194 -24.94 5.30 18.45
CA GLN A 194 -25.47 5.02 19.79
C GLN A 194 -25.96 6.25 20.57
N ASP A 195 -25.70 7.48 20.13
CA ASP A 195 -26.12 8.72 20.85
C ASP A 195 -26.99 9.68 20.02
N ALA A 196 -27.66 9.19 18.97
CA ALA A 196 -28.50 10.01 18.09
C ALA A 196 -30.00 10.00 18.48
N VAL A 197 -30.35 10.42 19.70
CA VAL A 197 -31.76 10.70 20.06
C VAL A 197 -32.24 12.03 19.46
N PHE A 198 -31.32 12.93 19.11
CA PHE A 198 -31.67 14.20 18.46
C PHE A 198 -30.55 14.67 17.53
N ARG A 199 -30.66 14.45 16.20
CA ARG A 199 -30.26 15.39 15.13
C ARG A 199 -30.48 14.80 13.72
N ALA A 200 -30.61 15.71 12.76
CA ALA A 200 -31.00 15.54 11.36
C ALA A 200 -30.18 14.50 10.56
N GLU A 201 -30.77 14.00 9.47
CA GLU A 201 -30.29 12.95 8.54
C GLU A 201 -28.75 12.81 8.44
N GLN A 202 -28.25 11.65 8.89
CA GLN A 202 -26.84 11.21 8.93
C GLN A 202 -26.08 11.30 7.58
N ASN A 203 -26.77 11.36 6.45
CA ASN A 203 -26.15 11.03 5.16
C ASN A 203 -25.41 12.17 4.44
N VAL A 204 -25.49 13.43 4.89
CA VAL A 204 -24.98 14.58 4.09
C VAL A 204 -23.94 15.45 4.80
N ARG A 205 -23.97 15.59 6.13
CA ARG A 205 -23.06 16.54 6.83
C ARG A 205 -21.69 15.97 7.20
N ASP A 206 -21.58 14.69 7.53
CA ASP A 206 -20.29 14.10 7.93
C ASP A 206 -19.44 13.64 6.75
N ARG A 207 -20.07 13.24 5.64
CA ARG A 207 -19.34 12.78 4.45
C ARG A 207 -18.36 13.81 3.90
N SER A 208 -18.74 15.09 3.85
CA SER A 208 -17.86 16.16 3.36
C SER A 208 -16.65 16.38 4.28
N LYS A 209 -16.82 16.24 5.59
CA LYS A 209 -15.71 16.34 6.56
C LYS A 209 -14.78 15.14 6.48
N ILE A 210 -15.34 13.94 6.37
CA ILE A 210 -14.58 12.68 6.23
C ILE A 210 -13.73 12.73 4.97
N GLU A 211 -14.32 13.09 3.84
CA GLU A 211 -13.60 13.29 2.58
C GLU A 211 -12.57 14.43 2.69
N GLY A 212 -12.88 15.50 3.43
CA GLY A 212 -11.94 16.59 3.72
C GLY A 212 -10.70 16.11 4.48
N ARG A 213 -10.88 15.32 5.55
CA ARG A 213 -9.78 14.73 6.33
C ARG A 213 -8.95 13.78 5.49
N LYS A 214 -9.61 12.89 4.75
CA LYS A 214 -8.95 11.92 3.86
C LYS A 214 -8.02 12.60 2.85
N ARG A 215 -8.48 13.71 2.25
CA ARG A 215 -7.66 14.48 1.29
C ARG A 215 -6.38 14.99 1.92
N ILE A 216 -6.45 15.60 3.09
CA ILE A 216 -5.26 16.12 3.79
C ILE A 216 -4.35 14.98 4.26
N ASN A 217 -4.90 13.90 4.81
CA ASN A 217 -4.10 12.76 5.28
C ASN A 217 -3.30 12.11 4.14
N VAL A 218 -3.97 11.80 3.04
CA VAL A 218 -3.32 11.18 1.87
C VAL A 218 -2.33 12.15 1.23
N ALA A 219 -2.67 13.44 1.11
CA ALA A 219 -1.75 14.45 0.58
C ALA A 219 -0.49 14.60 1.46
N SER A 220 -0.66 14.68 2.77
CA SER A 220 0.45 14.80 3.74
C SER A 220 1.33 13.55 3.72
N SER A 221 0.71 12.36 3.72
CA SER A 221 1.43 11.09 3.62
C SER A 221 2.22 10.98 2.33
N MET A 222 1.62 11.31 1.18
CA MET A 222 2.29 11.25 -0.12
C MET A 222 3.46 12.22 -0.20
N ALA A 223 3.29 13.46 0.26
CA ALA A 223 4.36 14.46 0.26
C ALA A 223 5.52 14.03 1.17
N LEU A 224 5.26 13.80 2.46
CA LEU A 224 6.31 13.57 3.45
C LEU A 224 6.97 12.20 3.30
N LEU A 225 6.23 11.13 2.99
CA LEU A 225 6.85 9.82 2.75
C LEU A 225 7.69 9.81 1.47
N SER A 226 7.44 10.70 0.50
CA SER A 226 8.28 10.81 -0.71
C SER A 226 9.66 11.42 -0.44
N GLU A 227 9.81 12.18 0.65
CA GLU A 227 11.08 12.78 1.05
C GLU A 227 12.05 11.71 1.54
N VAL A 228 11.56 10.78 2.35
CA VAL A 228 12.35 9.70 2.97
C VAL A 228 12.45 8.44 2.09
N SER A 229 11.53 8.24 1.16
CA SER A 229 11.54 7.04 0.30
C SER A 229 12.32 7.22 -1.01
N HIS A 230 12.83 6.09 -1.49
CA HIS A 230 13.45 5.98 -2.81
C HIS A 230 12.43 5.59 -3.89
N LEU A 231 11.41 4.83 -3.50
CA LEU A 231 10.30 4.41 -4.36
C LEU A 231 9.00 4.41 -3.52
N LEU A 232 7.96 5.06 -4.03
CA LEU A 232 6.65 5.14 -3.39
C LEU A 232 5.59 4.57 -4.34
N VAL A 233 4.81 3.60 -3.87
CA VAL A 233 3.77 2.91 -4.62
C VAL A 233 2.41 3.15 -3.94
N PRO A 234 1.59 4.09 -4.43
CA PRO A 234 0.24 4.28 -3.93
C PRO A 234 -0.67 3.14 -4.42
N VAL A 235 -1.43 2.55 -3.50
CA VAL A 235 -2.37 1.47 -3.78
C VAL A 235 -3.78 1.80 -3.33
N ALA A 236 -4.73 1.58 -4.24
CA ALA A 236 -6.14 1.78 -4.05
C ALA A 236 -6.72 0.61 -3.26
N MET A 237 -7.20 0.89 -2.06
CA MET A 237 -7.91 -0.09 -1.24
C MET A 237 -9.33 0.34 -0.92
N SER A 238 -9.62 1.65 -0.87
CA SER A 238 -10.98 2.10 -0.59
C SER A 238 -11.92 1.91 -1.79
N SER A 239 -13.21 1.68 -1.52
CA SER A 239 -14.23 1.55 -2.56
C SER A 239 -14.39 2.79 -3.44
N GLY A 240 -14.01 3.97 -2.93
CA GLY A 240 -14.01 5.23 -3.68
C GLY A 240 -12.82 5.40 -4.61
N SER A 241 -11.68 4.78 -4.29
CA SER A 241 -10.43 4.89 -5.07
C SER A 241 -10.14 3.69 -5.97
N LEU A 242 -10.75 2.53 -5.69
CA LEU A 242 -10.64 1.31 -6.51
C LEU A 242 -11.94 1.09 -7.31
N PRO A 243 -12.02 1.53 -8.58
CA PRO A 243 -13.24 1.40 -9.38
C PRO A 243 -13.73 -0.04 -9.53
N GLY A 244 -15.06 -0.20 -9.66
CA GLY A 244 -15.69 -1.50 -9.91
C GLY A 244 -15.24 -2.21 -11.19
N SER A 245 -14.70 -1.46 -12.16
CA SER A 245 -14.13 -2.00 -13.40
C SER A 245 -12.74 -2.62 -13.22
N ARG A 246 -12.06 -2.41 -12.08
CA ARG A 246 -10.74 -2.99 -11.80
C ARG A 246 -10.86 -4.43 -11.30
N PHE A 247 -10.02 -5.33 -11.79
CA PHE A 247 -10.01 -6.77 -11.45
C PHE A 247 -11.37 -7.48 -11.68
N PRO A 248 -12.00 -7.33 -12.86
CA PRO A 248 -13.32 -7.92 -13.11
C PRO A 248 -13.32 -9.44 -12.98
N GLN A 249 -12.21 -10.10 -13.28
CA GLN A 249 -12.05 -11.55 -13.25
C GLN A 249 -12.04 -12.15 -11.85
N LEU A 250 -11.77 -11.36 -10.80
CA LEU A 250 -11.60 -11.86 -9.43
C LEU A 250 -12.88 -11.86 -8.60
N ALA A 251 -13.99 -11.32 -9.12
CA ALA A 251 -15.27 -11.18 -8.38
C ALA A 251 -15.07 -10.60 -6.96
N LEU A 252 -14.21 -9.60 -6.84
CA LEU A 252 -13.70 -9.06 -5.57
C LEU A 252 -14.79 -8.40 -4.72
N ASN A 253 -14.84 -8.76 -3.43
CA ASN A 253 -15.57 -7.98 -2.44
C ASN A 253 -14.77 -6.75 -2.00
N ARG A 254 -15.12 -5.57 -2.53
CA ARG A 254 -14.41 -4.30 -2.28
C ARG A 254 -14.69 -3.69 -0.90
N SER A 255 -15.63 -4.23 -0.12
CA SER A 255 -15.83 -3.81 1.26
C SER A 255 -15.00 -4.62 2.27
N SER A 256 -14.34 -5.70 1.82
CA SER A 256 -13.45 -6.52 2.65
C SER A 256 -12.01 -6.02 2.53
N CYS A 257 -11.46 -5.46 3.62
CA CYS A 257 -10.05 -5.08 3.69
C CYS A 257 -9.15 -6.28 3.37
N GLY A 258 -9.51 -7.47 3.87
CA GLY A 258 -8.79 -8.71 3.64
C GLY A 258 -8.72 -9.10 2.17
N ASP A 259 -9.84 -9.03 1.44
CA ASP A 259 -9.90 -9.45 0.03
C ASP A 259 -9.12 -8.49 -0.86
N VAL A 260 -9.28 -7.18 -0.65
CA VAL A 260 -8.55 -6.15 -1.40
C VAL A 260 -7.05 -6.19 -1.06
N GLY A 261 -6.72 -6.34 0.23
CA GLY A 261 -5.35 -6.53 0.71
C GLY A 261 -4.67 -7.74 0.08
N THR A 262 -5.43 -8.81 -0.23
CA THR A 262 -4.88 -10.02 -0.87
C THR A 262 -4.46 -9.74 -2.29
N ILE A 263 -5.20 -8.89 -3.01
CA ILE A 263 -4.83 -8.47 -4.36
C ILE A 263 -3.55 -7.64 -4.31
N VAL A 264 -3.46 -6.68 -3.38
CA VAL A 264 -2.26 -5.85 -3.20
C VAL A 264 -1.05 -6.71 -2.86
N ALA A 265 -1.18 -7.61 -1.87
CA ALA A 265 -0.13 -8.54 -1.48
C ALA A 265 0.33 -9.43 -2.63
N THR A 266 -0.60 -9.89 -3.47
CA THR A 266 -0.30 -10.70 -4.65
C THR A 266 0.42 -9.89 -5.74
N ALA A 267 -0.01 -8.65 -5.97
CA ALA A 267 0.66 -7.76 -6.91
C ALA A 267 2.10 -7.43 -6.47
N LEU A 268 2.32 -7.20 -5.17
CA LEU A 268 3.65 -6.98 -4.59
C LEU A 268 4.53 -8.23 -4.69
N GLU A 269 3.97 -9.41 -4.38
CA GLU A 269 4.67 -10.67 -4.52
C GLU A 269 5.10 -10.94 -5.97
N LEU A 270 4.21 -10.68 -6.93
CA LEU A 270 4.54 -10.76 -8.34
C LEU A 270 5.65 -9.75 -8.67
N ALA A 271 5.51 -8.47 -8.33
CA ALA A 271 6.47 -7.44 -8.70
C ALA A 271 7.87 -7.64 -8.09
N LEU A 272 7.96 -8.15 -6.86
CA LEU A 272 9.21 -8.17 -6.09
C LEU A 272 9.89 -9.53 -6.00
N SER A 273 9.20 -10.63 -6.35
CA SER A 273 9.77 -11.97 -6.25
C SER A 273 11.04 -12.16 -7.09
N ALA A 274 11.18 -11.47 -8.22
CA ALA A 274 12.37 -11.51 -9.08
C ALA A 274 13.65 -10.98 -8.40
N TYR A 275 13.51 -10.13 -7.37
CA TYR A 275 14.62 -9.44 -6.71
C TYR A 275 15.11 -10.16 -5.45
N ARG A 276 14.54 -11.32 -5.12
CA ARG A 276 14.99 -12.09 -3.96
C ARG A 276 16.39 -12.63 -4.20
N GLY A 277 17.30 -12.34 -3.27
CA GLY A 277 18.71 -12.72 -3.40
C GLY A 277 19.48 -11.89 -4.43
N ARG A 278 18.89 -10.78 -4.91
CA ARG A 278 19.56 -9.78 -5.73
C ARG A 278 19.79 -8.50 -4.92
N PRO A 279 20.77 -7.67 -5.32
CA PRO A 279 20.99 -6.39 -4.66
C PRO A 279 19.73 -5.50 -4.70
N ALA A 280 19.41 -4.86 -3.57
CA ALA A 280 18.21 -4.06 -3.43
C ALA A 280 18.12 -2.87 -4.42
N TYR A 281 19.25 -2.33 -4.88
CA TYR A 281 19.26 -1.24 -5.86
C TYR A 281 18.69 -1.65 -7.23
N GLU A 282 18.65 -2.95 -7.56
CA GLU A 282 18.00 -3.41 -8.81
C GLU A 282 16.50 -3.10 -8.80
N ILE A 283 15.88 -2.94 -7.63
CA ILE A 283 14.50 -2.47 -7.52
C ILE A 283 14.35 -1.05 -8.09
N LEU A 284 15.40 -0.23 -8.04
CA LEU A 284 15.39 1.15 -8.54
C LEU A 284 15.88 1.28 -9.99
N GLU A 285 16.39 0.21 -10.61
CA GLU A 285 17.00 0.28 -11.94
C GLU A 285 16.01 0.77 -13.03
N GLY A 286 16.32 1.87 -13.71
CA GLY A 286 15.43 2.45 -14.74
C GLY A 286 14.40 3.44 -14.19
N PHE A 287 14.21 3.53 -12.88
CA PHE A 287 13.45 4.62 -12.26
C PHE A 287 14.30 5.90 -12.23
N GLN A 288 13.71 7.02 -12.67
CA GLN A 288 14.38 8.32 -12.62
C GLN A 288 14.29 8.90 -11.20
N PHE A 289 15.35 9.57 -10.74
CA PHE A 289 15.41 10.12 -9.38
C PHE A 289 14.30 11.14 -9.09
N ASN A 290 13.85 11.88 -10.10
CA ASN A 290 12.74 12.85 -10.00
C ASN A 290 11.35 12.21 -10.14
N MET A 291 11.25 10.90 -10.44
CA MET A 291 10.01 10.15 -10.61
C MET A 291 9.95 8.99 -9.60
N LYS A 292 9.80 9.32 -8.33
CA LYS A 292 9.80 8.34 -7.23
C LYS A 292 8.49 7.57 -7.09
N VAL A 293 7.40 8.06 -7.66
CA VAL A 293 6.06 7.47 -7.51
C VAL A 293 5.80 6.50 -8.67
N ALA A 294 5.49 5.24 -8.37
CA ALA A 294 5.26 4.22 -9.39
C ALA A 294 3.86 3.61 -9.28
N GLU A 295 3.24 3.41 -10.44
CA GLU A 295 1.99 2.66 -10.56
C GLU A 295 2.27 1.15 -10.49
N LEU A 296 1.63 0.46 -9.56
CA LEU A 296 1.60 -1.00 -9.50
C LEU A 296 0.34 -1.54 -10.19
N ALA A 297 0.51 -2.49 -11.10
CA ALA A 297 -0.56 -3.26 -11.70
C ALA A 297 -0.21 -4.74 -11.72
N ALA A 298 -1.20 -5.61 -11.62
CA ALA A 298 -0.97 -7.04 -11.74
C ALA A 298 -2.19 -7.78 -12.28
N THR A 299 -1.94 -8.76 -13.14
CA THR A 299 -2.97 -9.63 -13.72
C THR A 299 -2.67 -11.06 -13.31
N PHE A 300 -3.59 -11.64 -12.54
CA PHE A 300 -3.57 -13.04 -12.11
C PHE A 300 -5.02 -13.51 -11.87
N PRO A 301 -5.34 -14.78 -12.12
CA PRO A 301 -4.60 -15.69 -13.01
C PRO A 301 -4.52 -15.13 -14.43
N TYR A 302 -3.36 -15.25 -15.07
CA TYR A 302 -3.16 -14.86 -16.47
C TYR A 302 -3.32 -16.09 -17.37
N ALA A 303 -4.37 -16.10 -18.19
CA ALA A 303 -4.71 -17.24 -19.06
C ALA A 303 -4.50 -16.97 -20.56
N SER A 304 -4.19 -15.73 -20.93
CA SER A 304 -3.98 -15.32 -22.32
C SER A 304 -2.55 -15.59 -22.79
N ASP A 305 -2.28 -15.37 -24.07
CA ASP A 305 -0.93 -15.45 -24.64
C ASP A 305 -0.10 -14.21 -24.24
N PRO A 306 0.97 -14.36 -23.43
CA PRO A 306 1.82 -13.23 -23.02
C PRO A 306 2.59 -12.59 -24.18
N THR A 307 2.78 -13.29 -25.31
CA THR A 307 3.46 -12.71 -26.48
C THR A 307 2.60 -11.66 -27.17
N LEU A 308 1.26 -11.80 -27.13
CA LEU A 308 0.33 -10.77 -27.60
C LEU A 308 0.41 -9.51 -26.74
N LEU A 309 0.60 -9.67 -25.42
CA LEU A 309 0.82 -8.54 -24.52
C LEU A 309 2.13 -7.82 -24.86
N LEU A 310 3.23 -8.56 -25.07
CA LEU A 310 4.51 -7.98 -25.49
C LEU A 310 4.39 -7.25 -26.84
N GLN A 311 3.71 -7.84 -27.83
CA GLN A 311 3.45 -7.19 -29.11
C GLN A 311 2.65 -5.90 -28.95
N HIS A 312 1.62 -5.90 -28.10
CA HIS A 312 0.82 -4.71 -27.82
C HIS A 312 1.66 -3.60 -27.19
N ILE A 313 2.51 -3.93 -26.20
CA ILE A 313 3.40 -2.96 -25.55
C ILE A 313 4.45 -2.43 -26.53
N SER A 314 5.07 -3.30 -27.33
CA SER A 314 6.05 -2.89 -28.34
C SER A 314 5.43 -1.95 -29.37
N LYS A 315 4.20 -2.23 -29.80
CA LYS A 315 3.44 -1.38 -30.71
C LYS A 315 3.11 -0.03 -30.06
N SER A 316 2.64 -0.04 -28.81
CA SER A 316 2.34 1.19 -28.05
C SER A 316 3.56 2.10 -27.95
N VAL A 317 4.74 1.57 -27.57
CA VAL A 317 5.97 2.36 -27.46
C VAL A 317 6.47 2.85 -28.83
N SER A 318 6.38 2.02 -29.87
CA SER A 318 6.86 2.38 -31.22
C SER A 318 5.94 3.38 -31.95
N GLU A 319 4.62 3.30 -31.73
CA GLU A 319 3.61 4.13 -32.41
C GLU A 319 3.31 5.47 -31.70
N GLU A 320 3.76 5.65 -30.45
CA GLU A 320 3.69 6.93 -29.73
C GLU A 320 4.37 8.09 -30.50
N VAL A 321 5.29 7.79 -31.43
CA VAL A 321 6.00 8.78 -32.27
C VAL A 321 5.10 9.40 -33.36
N GLY A 322 3.81 9.07 -33.49
CA GLY A 322 3.01 9.61 -34.59
C GLY A 322 1.49 9.67 -34.53
N ARG A 323 0.79 9.28 -33.44
CA ARG A 323 -0.69 9.34 -33.41
C ARG A 323 -1.29 9.66 -32.02
N ASN A 324 -2.28 10.55 -32.02
CA ASN A 324 -3.25 10.81 -30.93
C ASN A 324 -4.22 9.64 -30.66
N ASN A 325 -3.85 8.40 -30.99
CA ASN A 325 -4.73 7.26 -30.80
C ASN A 325 -4.57 6.72 -29.38
N LEU A 326 -5.62 6.90 -28.57
CA LEU A 326 -5.85 6.21 -27.31
C LEU A 326 -5.87 4.69 -27.56
N THR A 327 -4.71 4.04 -27.58
CA THR A 327 -4.64 2.61 -27.34
C THR A 327 -4.77 2.43 -25.84
N GLU A 328 -5.80 1.71 -25.39
CA GLU A 328 -6.03 1.45 -23.96
C GLU A 328 -4.83 0.66 -23.42
N ASP A 329 -4.22 1.17 -22.35
CA ASP A 329 -3.12 0.49 -21.67
C ASP A 329 -3.60 -0.88 -21.21
N PRO A 330 -2.91 -1.99 -21.58
CA PRO A 330 -3.33 -3.34 -21.18
C PRO A 330 -3.39 -3.56 -19.66
N PHE A 331 -2.75 -2.68 -18.87
CA PHE A 331 -2.76 -2.70 -17.39
C PHE A 331 -3.64 -1.62 -16.74
N GLN A 332 -4.35 -0.79 -17.52
CA GLN A 332 -5.63 -0.24 -17.05
C GLN A 332 -6.52 -1.43 -16.64
N ASN A 333 -7.68 -1.36 -16.00
CA ASN A 333 -8.39 -2.55 -15.47
C ASN A 333 -7.63 -3.43 -14.42
N TYR A 334 -6.29 -3.48 -14.38
CA TYR A 334 -5.49 -4.29 -13.44
C TYR A 334 -4.58 -3.44 -12.55
N SER A 335 -4.59 -2.12 -12.73
CA SER A 335 -3.81 -1.22 -11.88
C SER A 335 -4.47 -0.94 -10.53
N LEU A 336 -3.60 -0.81 -9.53
CA LEU A 336 -3.91 -0.44 -8.16
C LEU A 336 -3.69 1.06 -7.92
N LEU A 337 -3.38 1.87 -8.93
CA LEU A 337 -3.25 3.31 -8.75
C LEU A 337 -4.62 3.90 -8.31
N PRO A 338 -4.69 4.66 -7.20
CA PRO A 338 -5.94 5.27 -6.74
C PRO A 338 -6.58 6.17 -7.79
N ALA A 339 -7.84 5.86 -8.14
CA ALA A 339 -8.63 6.68 -9.05
C ALA A 339 -9.23 7.87 -8.29
N ILE A 340 -8.96 9.07 -8.78
CA ILE A 340 -9.51 10.30 -8.22
C ILE A 340 -10.64 10.78 -9.13
N GLN A 341 -11.91 10.64 -8.70
CA GLN A 341 -13.05 11.17 -9.47
C GLN A 341 -12.91 12.70 -9.64
N GLN A 342 -12.83 13.15 -10.88
CA GLN A 342 -12.85 14.57 -11.21
C GLN A 342 -14.28 15.09 -11.08
N THR A 343 -14.48 16.12 -10.25
CA THR A 343 -15.65 16.99 -10.39
C THR A 343 -15.45 17.82 -11.67
N THR A 344 -16.43 17.75 -12.57
CA THR A 344 -16.48 18.23 -13.97
C THR A 344 -16.22 19.72 -14.22
N SER A 345 -15.30 20.37 -13.51
CA SER A 345 -15.00 21.79 -13.71
C SER A 345 -13.49 22.07 -13.70
N GLY A 346 -12.92 22.16 -14.90
CA GLY A 346 -11.73 22.98 -15.17
C GLY A 346 -10.41 22.22 -15.28
N LEU A 347 -10.18 21.66 -16.48
CA LEU A 347 -8.93 21.49 -17.24
C LEU A 347 -8.98 20.14 -17.96
N ASN A 348 -9.73 20.11 -19.07
CA ASN A 348 -9.52 19.14 -20.14
C ASN A 348 -8.21 19.51 -20.86
N GLU A 349 -7.08 19.37 -20.18
CA GLU A 349 -5.85 19.11 -20.92
C GLU A 349 -5.89 17.61 -21.22
N SER A 350 -6.05 17.28 -22.50
CA SER A 350 -5.95 15.89 -22.95
C SER A 350 -4.48 15.48 -22.82
N TYR A 351 -4.03 15.21 -21.60
CA TYR A 351 -2.72 14.62 -21.40
C TYR A 351 -2.75 13.27 -22.12
N SER A 352 -1.79 13.09 -23.04
CA SER A 352 -1.56 11.79 -23.64
C SER A 352 -1.25 10.80 -22.52
N ASN A 353 -1.82 9.59 -22.59
CA ASN A 353 -1.48 8.47 -21.70
C ASN A 353 -0.07 7.93 -22.03
N LYS A 354 0.95 8.77 -21.87
CA LYS A 354 2.34 8.45 -22.15
C LYS A 354 2.91 7.63 -20.99
N THR A 355 3.62 6.56 -21.34
CA THR A 355 4.33 5.75 -20.34
C THR A 355 5.83 5.91 -20.53
N SER A 356 6.50 6.57 -19.57
CA SER A 356 7.94 6.84 -19.62
C SER A 356 8.79 5.60 -19.33
N TYR A 357 8.32 4.70 -18.46
CA TYR A 357 9.05 3.49 -18.12
C TYR A 357 8.08 2.38 -17.69
N ARG A 358 8.35 1.15 -18.13
CA ARG A 358 7.66 -0.05 -17.66
C ARG A 358 8.67 -1.08 -17.19
N ARG A 359 8.38 -1.69 -16.06
CA ARG A 359 9.03 -2.92 -15.64
C ARG A 359 8.00 -4.01 -15.52
N LEU A 360 8.19 -5.08 -16.28
CA LEU A 360 7.28 -6.21 -16.34
C LEU A 360 7.96 -7.44 -15.76
N HIS A 361 7.27 -8.09 -14.83
CA HIS A 361 7.68 -9.40 -14.35
C HIS A 361 6.62 -10.44 -14.72
N PHE A 362 7.05 -11.41 -15.50
CA PHE A 362 6.30 -12.58 -15.90
C PHE A 362 6.66 -13.70 -14.93
N ARG A 363 5.65 -14.28 -14.27
CA ARG A 363 5.86 -15.40 -13.36
C ARG A 363 4.97 -16.56 -13.76
N GLY A 364 5.60 -17.69 -14.07
CA GLY A 364 4.90 -18.90 -14.46
C GLY A 364 5.35 -19.46 -15.80
N SER A 365 4.81 -20.64 -16.09
CA SER A 365 5.17 -21.40 -17.29
C SER A 365 4.47 -20.90 -18.54
N PHE A 366 3.32 -20.22 -18.39
CA PHE A 366 2.43 -19.82 -19.49
C PHE A 366 2.22 -21.00 -20.44
N SER A 367 1.51 -22.02 -19.94
CA SER A 367 1.40 -23.43 -20.41
C SER A 367 1.21 -23.68 -21.92
N CYS A 368 1.10 -22.63 -22.72
CA CYS A 368 0.90 -22.64 -24.16
C CYS A 368 2.13 -22.16 -24.99
N ASN A 369 3.26 -21.73 -24.40
CA ASN A 369 4.30 -21.04 -25.18
C ASN A 369 5.76 -21.50 -24.96
N SER A 370 6.26 -22.32 -25.89
CA SER A 370 7.71 -22.50 -26.10
C SER A 370 8.39 -21.26 -26.71
N SER A 371 7.62 -20.27 -27.14
CA SER A 371 8.05 -19.03 -27.82
C SER A 371 8.34 -17.87 -26.87
N MET A 372 7.98 -17.95 -25.58
CA MET A 372 8.10 -16.81 -24.65
C MET A 372 9.55 -16.36 -24.47
N ARG A 373 10.49 -17.31 -24.32
CA ARG A 373 11.94 -16.99 -24.24
C ARG A 373 12.39 -16.21 -25.47
N SER A 374 12.05 -16.71 -26.65
CA SER A 374 12.39 -16.05 -27.92
C SER A 374 11.77 -14.66 -28.04
N ALA A 375 10.52 -14.48 -27.59
CA ALA A 375 9.82 -13.19 -27.65
C ALA A 375 10.43 -12.15 -26.71
N LEU A 376 10.94 -12.58 -25.55
CA LEU A 376 11.68 -11.73 -24.62
C LEU A 376 13.06 -11.37 -25.17
N ASP A 377 13.81 -12.34 -25.68
CA ASP A 377 15.17 -12.13 -26.21
C ASP A 377 15.17 -11.26 -27.49
N SER A 378 14.11 -11.36 -28.30
CA SER A 378 13.94 -10.56 -29.52
C SER A 378 13.06 -9.32 -29.34
N PHE A 379 12.81 -8.89 -28.09
CA PHE A 379 11.94 -7.75 -27.83
C PHE A 379 12.57 -6.46 -28.40
N PRO A 380 11.89 -5.73 -29.31
CA PRO A 380 12.52 -4.67 -30.10
C PRO A 380 12.63 -3.32 -29.36
N VAL A 381 12.14 -3.24 -28.12
CA VAL A 381 12.15 -1.99 -27.32
C VAL A 381 13.35 -1.98 -26.39
N SER A 382 13.92 -0.79 -26.18
CA SER A 382 15.05 -0.57 -25.29
C SER A 382 14.72 -0.97 -23.84
N PRO A 383 15.63 -1.66 -23.13
CA PRO A 383 15.49 -1.93 -21.69
C PRO A 383 15.38 -0.67 -20.81
N ARG A 384 15.76 0.50 -21.34
CA ARG A 384 15.59 1.80 -20.68
C ARG A 384 14.13 2.25 -20.61
N ASP A 385 13.31 1.80 -21.55
CA ASP A 385 11.89 2.14 -21.63
C ASP A 385 11.05 0.99 -21.09
N VAL A 386 11.45 -0.25 -21.38
CA VAL A 386 10.74 -1.46 -20.94
C VAL A 386 11.73 -2.52 -20.45
N ALA A 387 11.79 -2.73 -19.13
CA ALA A 387 12.54 -3.82 -18.52
C ALA A 387 11.66 -5.07 -18.38
N LEU A 388 12.15 -6.20 -18.88
CA LEU A 388 11.44 -7.47 -18.83
C LEU A 388 12.17 -8.46 -17.93
N CYS A 389 11.44 -9.12 -17.03
CA CYS A 389 11.93 -10.22 -16.23
C CYS A 389 10.99 -11.41 -16.35
N TRP A 390 11.52 -12.63 -16.46
CA TRP A 390 10.70 -13.84 -16.50
C TRP A 390 11.26 -14.92 -15.57
N SER A 391 10.40 -15.44 -14.71
CA SER A 391 10.64 -16.59 -13.85
C SER A 391 9.91 -17.81 -14.41
N ASP A 392 10.62 -18.62 -15.21
CA ASP A 392 10.10 -19.75 -15.99
C ASP A 392 9.76 -21.00 -15.16
N THR A 393 10.35 -21.15 -13.98
CA THR A 393 10.37 -22.43 -13.23
C THR A 393 9.25 -22.61 -12.20
N SER A 394 8.43 -21.59 -11.89
CA SER A 394 7.30 -21.79 -10.97
C SER A 394 6.17 -20.76 -11.13
N PRO A 395 4.93 -21.22 -11.43
CA PRO A 395 3.74 -20.41 -11.24
C PRO A 395 3.64 -19.92 -9.80
N LEU A 396 2.90 -18.84 -9.59
CA LEU A 396 2.62 -18.33 -8.26
C LEU A 396 1.73 -19.34 -7.50
N LYS A 397 2.26 -19.91 -6.43
CA LYS A 397 1.49 -20.78 -5.53
C LYS A 397 0.68 -19.94 -4.55
N LEU A 398 -0.63 -20.15 -4.54
CA LEU A 398 -1.55 -19.47 -3.62
C LEU A 398 -1.80 -20.38 -2.41
N PRO A 399 -1.66 -19.87 -1.16
CA PRO A 399 -1.82 -20.69 0.04
C PRO A 399 -3.27 -21.13 0.26
N GLU A 400 -3.48 -22.15 1.11
CA GLU A 400 -4.81 -22.53 1.59
C GLU A 400 -5.55 -21.36 2.26
N THR A 401 -4.79 -20.48 2.92
CA THR A 401 -5.30 -19.28 3.61
C THR A 401 -5.62 -18.12 2.66
N TYR A 402 -5.55 -18.30 1.34
CA TYR A 402 -5.80 -17.24 0.37
C TYR A 402 -7.25 -16.75 0.42
N ARG A 403 -7.50 -15.43 0.34
CA ARG A 403 -8.84 -14.87 0.61
C ARG A 403 -9.84 -15.08 -0.50
N ILE A 404 -9.38 -15.02 -1.75
CA ILE A 404 -10.23 -15.23 -2.91
C ILE A 404 -10.47 -16.73 -3.03
N ARG A 405 -11.61 -17.20 -2.51
CA ARG A 405 -11.95 -18.63 -2.38
C ARG A 405 -11.75 -19.42 -3.68
N ALA A 406 -12.12 -18.83 -4.81
CA ALA A 406 -11.97 -19.47 -6.13
C ALA A 406 -10.52 -19.80 -6.51
N LEU A 407 -9.54 -19.21 -5.83
CA LEU A 407 -8.11 -19.34 -6.12
C LEU A 407 -7.31 -20.00 -4.97
N GLN A 408 -7.97 -20.43 -3.89
CA GLN A 408 -7.30 -21.10 -2.77
C GLN A 408 -6.55 -22.36 -3.22
N SER A 409 -5.34 -22.55 -2.70
CA SER A 409 -4.49 -23.72 -2.99
C SER A 409 -4.18 -23.94 -4.48
N SER A 410 -4.39 -22.92 -5.31
CA SER A 410 -4.14 -23.00 -6.75
C SER A 410 -2.73 -22.53 -7.11
N SER A 411 -2.27 -22.90 -8.29
CA SER A 411 -1.04 -22.36 -8.88
C SER A 411 -1.43 -21.57 -10.13
N VAL A 412 -1.06 -20.29 -10.16
CA VAL A 412 -1.49 -19.36 -11.20
C VAL A 412 -0.30 -18.71 -11.88
N ASP A 413 -0.37 -18.58 -13.20
CA ASP A 413 0.53 -17.71 -13.93
C ASP A 413 0.09 -16.26 -13.70
N GLY A 414 1.04 -15.33 -13.64
CA GLY A 414 0.76 -13.94 -13.31
C GLY A 414 1.77 -13.00 -13.94
N ILE A 415 1.32 -11.77 -14.20
CA ILE A 415 2.15 -10.71 -14.75
C ILE A 415 1.94 -9.46 -13.90
N SER A 416 3.02 -8.83 -13.44
CA SER A 416 2.98 -7.56 -12.75
C SER A 416 3.72 -6.48 -13.52
N GLN A 417 3.26 -5.24 -13.40
CA GLN A 417 3.87 -4.05 -13.93
C GLN A 417 4.15 -3.05 -12.81
N LEU A 418 5.37 -2.54 -12.75
CA LEU A 418 5.66 -1.25 -12.12
C LEU A 418 5.92 -0.25 -13.25
N ALA A 419 5.22 0.89 -13.26
CA ALA A 419 5.34 1.85 -14.35
C ALA A 419 5.40 3.30 -13.88
N LEU A 420 6.10 4.11 -14.68
CA LEU A 420 6.09 5.57 -14.63
C LEU A 420 5.26 6.06 -15.81
N SER A 421 4.11 6.68 -15.52
CA SER A 421 3.13 7.07 -16.53
C SER A 421 2.55 8.45 -16.20
N SER A 422 2.05 9.14 -17.23
CA SER A 422 1.33 10.41 -17.05
C SER A 422 0.13 10.27 -16.11
N ARG A 423 -0.48 9.08 -16.01
CA ARG A 423 -1.55 8.77 -15.02
C ARG A 423 -1.09 8.93 -13.58
N THR A 424 0.18 8.65 -13.29
CA THR A 424 0.77 8.91 -11.96
C THR A 424 0.94 10.41 -11.73
N GLY A 425 1.38 11.15 -12.75
CA GLY A 425 1.38 12.62 -12.74
C GLY A 425 0.00 13.21 -12.47
N GLU A 426 -1.02 12.74 -13.19
CA GLU A 426 -2.41 13.15 -13.01
C GLU A 426 -2.91 12.85 -11.60
N TYR A 427 -2.57 11.67 -11.04
CA TYR A 427 -2.91 11.34 -9.66
C TYR A 427 -2.33 12.37 -8.68
N LEU A 428 -1.05 12.71 -8.81
CA LEU A 428 -0.37 13.69 -7.96
C LEU A 428 -0.93 15.10 -8.13
N SER A 429 -1.14 15.57 -9.37
CA SER A 429 -1.75 16.87 -9.65
C SER A 429 -3.19 16.95 -9.13
N ASN A 430 -3.96 15.87 -9.23
CA ASN A 430 -5.31 15.82 -8.66
C ASN A 430 -5.30 15.83 -7.12
N LEU A 431 -4.33 15.15 -6.49
CA LEU A 431 -4.13 15.27 -5.03
C LEU A 431 -3.76 16.69 -4.63
N ALA A 432 -2.84 17.34 -5.35
CA ALA A 432 -2.45 18.73 -5.12
C ALA A 432 -3.66 19.67 -5.17
N GLN A 433 -4.47 19.56 -6.22
CA GLN A 433 -5.70 20.36 -6.36
C GLN A 433 -6.71 20.09 -5.24
N ARG A 434 -6.84 18.84 -4.79
CA ARG A 434 -7.72 18.48 -3.68
C ARG A 434 -7.22 19.01 -2.34
N ALA A 435 -5.91 18.99 -2.10
CA ALA A 435 -5.29 19.56 -0.91
C ALA A 435 -5.53 21.08 -0.84
N ALA A 436 -5.31 21.80 -1.95
CA ALA A 436 -5.56 23.24 -2.04
C ALA A 436 -7.04 23.62 -1.83
N LYS A 437 -7.97 22.75 -2.26
CA LYS A 437 -9.44 22.96 -2.14
C LYS A 437 -10.03 22.37 -0.85
N SER A 438 -9.21 22.10 0.17
CA SER A 438 -9.67 21.47 1.41
C SER A 438 -10.62 22.38 2.19
N ASP A 439 -11.60 21.77 2.87
CA ASP A 439 -12.57 22.53 3.68
C ASP A 439 -11.85 23.16 4.88
N LYS A 440 -11.90 24.49 4.99
CA LYS A 440 -11.33 25.23 6.13
C LYS A 440 -11.88 24.75 7.48
N ARG A 441 -13.07 24.15 7.51
CA ARG A 441 -13.67 23.56 8.71
C ARG A 441 -12.99 22.28 9.18
N THR A 442 -12.24 21.57 8.33
CA THR A 442 -11.45 20.42 8.77
C THR A 442 -10.03 20.85 9.13
N LEU A 443 -9.50 21.90 8.49
CA LEU A 443 -8.13 22.38 8.71
C LEU A 443 -7.83 22.76 10.16
N TYR A 444 -8.79 23.29 10.92
CA TYR A 444 -8.55 23.64 12.33
C TYR A 444 -8.18 22.43 13.20
N GLU A 445 -8.66 21.22 12.85
CA GLU A 445 -8.34 19.98 13.58
C GLU A 445 -6.87 19.61 13.34
N PHE A 446 -6.41 19.77 12.10
CA PHE A 446 -5.03 19.54 11.70
C PHE A 446 -4.08 20.58 12.29
N THR A 447 -4.42 21.87 12.25
CA THR A 447 -3.55 22.92 12.79
C THR A 447 -3.43 22.85 14.31
N ARG A 448 -4.49 22.41 15.00
CA ARG A 448 -4.44 22.12 16.43
C ARG A 448 -3.49 20.96 16.75
N ALA A 449 -3.34 20.00 15.83
CA ALA A 449 -2.44 18.86 15.94
C ALA A 449 -1.04 19.13 15.35
N GLY A 450 -0.64 20.40 15.22
CA GLY A 450 0.73 20.77 14.81
C GLY A 450 0.92 21.07 13.32
N MET A 451 -0.11 20.96 12.48
CA MET A 451 0.00 21.35 11.07
C MET A 451 0.19 22.87 10.93
N SER A 452 1.14 23.30 10.10
CA SER A 452 1.28 24.71 9.73
C SER A 452 0.01 25.24 9.04
N PRO A 453 -0.44 26.48 9.31
CA PRO A 453 -1.55 27.10 8.58
C PRO A 453 -1.33 27.15 7.06
N ASP A 454 -0.07 27.23 6.62
CA ASP A 454 0.33 27.32 5.21
C ASP A 454 0.53 25.92 4.58
N ALA A 455 0.49 24.85 5.38
CA ALA A 455 0.72 23.48 4.92
C ALA A 455 -0.15 23.05 3.73
N PRO A 456 -1.46 23.42 3.62
CA PRO A 456 -2.24 23.03 2.45
C PRO A 456 -1.68 23.59 1.13
N GLU A 457 -1.09 24.78 1.14
CA GLU A 457 -0.47 25.41 -0.03
C GLU A 457 0.89 24.77 -0.33
N GLU A 458 1.68 24.50 0.71
CA GLU A 458 2.97 23.80 0.60
C GLU A 458 2.79 22.38 0.06
N LEU A 459 1.84 21.62 0.60
CA LEU A 459 1.48 20.28 0.13
C LEU A 459 1.03 20.31 -1.33
N ALA A 460 0.18 21.27 -1.70
CA ALA A 460 -0.26 21.42 -3.08
C ALA A 460 0.91 21.72 -4.01
N SER A 461 1.83 22.60 -3.61
CA SER A 461 3.02 22.92 -4.40
C SER A 461 3.96 21.73 -4.56
N ALA A 462 4.26 21.00 -3.47
CA ALA A 462 5.11 19.83 -3.49
C ALA A 462 4.53 18.70 -4.37
N LEU A 463 3.24 18.39 -4.20
CA LEU A 463 2.56 17.36 -5.00
C LEU A 463 2.47 17.75 -6.47
N ALA A 464 2.20 19.02 -6.79
CA ALA A 464 2.18 19.51 -8.17
C ALA A 464 3.56 19.39 -8.82
N ALA A 465 4.62 19.82 -8.14
CA ALA A 465 5.99 19.71 -8.64
C ALA A 465 6.42 18.25 -8.88
N MET A 466 6.01 17.32 -8.01
CA MET A 466 6.21 15.89 -8.26
C MET A 466 5.40 15.39 -9.46
N GLY A 467 4.17 15.86 -9.64
CA GLY A 467 3.33 15.51 -10.79
C GLY A 467 3.91 16.00 -12.13
N ASP A 468 4.43 17.24 -12.16
CA ASP A 468 5.00 17.87 -13.35
C ASP A 468 6.16 17.07 -13.95
N ALA A 469 6.93 16.35 -13.12
CA ALA A 469 7.99 15.47 -13.58
C ALA A 469 7.49 14.45 -14.61
N TYR A 470 6.26 13.95 -14.48
CA TYR A 470 5.64 12.92 -15.34
C TYR A 470 5.10 13.47 -16.66
N PHE A 471 5.04 14.79 -16.82
CA PHE A 471 4.59 15.44 -18.06
C PHE A 471 5.75 16.08 -18.84
N ALA A 472 6.89 16.34 -18.19
CA ALA A 472 7.99 17.11 -18.73
C ALA A 472 8.93 16.37 -19.73
N GLN A 473 8.44 15.37 -20.48
CA GLN A 473 9.28 14.52 -21.34
C GLN A 473 8.84 14.45 -22.80
#